data_AF-A0A914UCX0-F1
#
_entry.id   AF-A0A914UCX0-F1
#
_cell.length_a   1.000
_cell.length_b   1.000
_cell.length_c   1.000
_cell.angle_alpha   90.00
_cell.angle_beta   90.00
_cell.angle_gamma   90.00
#
_symmetry.space_group_name_H-M   'P 1'
#
loop_
_entity.id
_entity.type
_entity.pdbx_description
1 polymer ?
#
loop_
_entity_poly.entity_id
_entity_poly.type
_entity_poly.pdbx_seq_one_letter_code
_entity_poly.pdbx_strand_id
1 'polypeptide(L)'
;MTAERLGRPIPELFFDKTYNYMGHFVLSTSTLSTDTIVFGGFGPVVPDGFGIGYNVAGSKMGAVISSYRSKRDAAKFANAIAESLDTIHHHLKN
;
A
#
# COMPACT_ATOMS: atom_id res chain seq x y z
N MET A 1 -7.27 20.44 9.12
CA MET A 1 -8.09 20.16 10.32
C MET A 1 -7.93 21.18 11.47
N THR A 2 -6.74 21.41 12.05
CA THR A 2 -6.62 22.35 13.20
C THR A 2 -6.92 23.80 12.84
N ALA A 3 -6.36 24.32 11.74
CA ALA A 3 -6.64 25.68 11.28
C ALA A 3 -8.14 25.89 10.99
N GLU A 4 -8.74 24.97 10.23
CA GLU A 4 -10.18 24.97 9.92
C GLU A 4 -11.04 24.95 11.20
N ARG A 5 -10.72 24.07 12.16
CA ARG A 5 -11.44 23.96 13.45
C ARG A 5 -11.38 25.25 14.28
N LEU A 6 -10.30 26.01 14.14
CA LEU A 6 -10.11 27.28 14.83
C LEU A 6 -10.57 28.50 14.00
N GLY A 7 -11.18 28.29 12.83
CA GLY A 7 -11.58 29.37 11.91
C GLY A 7 -10.40 30.17 11.36
N ARG A 8 -9.20 29.59 11.33
CA ARG A 8 -7.98 30.21 10.80
C ARG A 8 -7.76 29.84 9.33
N PRO A 9 -7.09 30.70 8.55
CA PRO A 9 -6.68 30.36 7.18
C PRO A 9 -5.89 29.05 7.14
N ILE A 10 -6.17 28.23 6.13
CA ILE A 10 -5.39 27.02 5.86
C ILE A 10 -3.97 27.45 5.43
N PRO A 11 -2.91 26.91 6.04
CA PRO A 11 -1.54 27.24 5.64
C PRO A 11 -1.28 26.95 4.16
N GLU A 12 -0.49 27.80 3.50
CA GLU A 12 -0.16 27.69 2.07
C GLU A 12 0.43 26.33 1.68
N LEU A 13 1.15 25.69 2.62
CA LEU A 13 1.69 24.33 2.50
C LEU A 13 0.66 23.32 1.97
N PHE A 14 -0.60 23.41 2.42
CA PHE A 14 -1.64 22.45 2.05
C PHE A 14 -2.19 22.65 0.62
N PHE A 15 -1.87 23.78 -0.01
CA PHE A 15 -2.18 24.03 -1.43
C PHE A 15 -1.01 23.70 -2.35
N ASP A 16 0.18 23.41 -1.79
CA ASP A 16 1.36 23.04 -2.57
C ASP A 16 1.10 21.73 -3.34
N LYS A 17 1.55 21.67 -4.59
CA LYS A 17 1.40 20.49 -5.45
C LYS A 17 2.11 19.27 -4.86
N THR A 18 3.22 19.47 -4.16
CA THR A 18 3.98 18.44 -3.45
C THR A 18 3.15 17.85 -2.33
N TYR A 19 2.41 18.67 -1.57
CA TYR A 19 1.53 18.17 -0.51
C TYR A 19 0.42 17.27 -1.10
N ASN A 20 -0.20 17.71 -2.19
CA ASN A 20 -1.22 16.91 -2.89
C ASN A 20 -0.64 15.60 -3.43
N TYR A 21 0.57 15.64 -4.01
CA TYR A 21 1.27 14.45 -4.48
C TYR A 21 1.57 13.47 -3.34
N MET A 22 2.02 13.97 -2.19
CA MET A 22 2.28 13.14 -1.00
C MET A 22 1.01 12.49 -0.44
N GLY A 23 -0.16 13.12 -0.62
CA GLY A 23 -1.45 12.56 -0.23
C GLY A 23 -2.03 11.53 -1.22
N HIS A 24 -1.42 11.34 -2.39
CA HIS A 24 -1.87 10.43 -3.44
C HIS A 24 -1.19 9.06 -3.33
N PHE A 25 -1.68 8.22 -2.42
CA PHE A 25 -1.06 6.92 -2.11
C PHE A 25 -1.34 5.86 -3.19
N VAL A 26 -0.49 5.82 -4.23
CA VAL A 26 -0.52 4.77 -5.27
C VAL A 26 -0.31 3.38 -4.69
N LEU A 27 0.54 3.25 -3.66
CA LEU A 27 0.74 2.01 -2.90
C LEU A 27 0.17 2.21 -1.50
N SER A 28 -1.05 1.75 -1.26
CA SER A 28 -1.64 1.74 0.07
C SER A 28 -1.50 0.35 0.66
N THR A 29 -0.84 0.24 1.82
CA THR A 29 -0.50 -1.05 2.45
C THR A 29 -1.01 -1.13 3.88
N SER A 30 -1.34 -2.34 4.33
CA SER A 30 -1.62 -2.63 5.74
C SER A 30 -1.22 -4.06 6.06
N THR A 31 -0.74 -4.27 7.30
CA THR A 31 -0.33 -5.59 7.77
C THR A 31 -1.30 -6.15 8.79
N LEU A 32 -1.50 -7.45 8.76
CA LEU A 32 -2.27 -8.22 9.73
C LEU A 32 -1.33 -9.26 10.35
N SER A 33 -0.51 -8.86 11.33
CA SER A 33 0.44 -9.76 11.99
C SER A 33 -0.25 -10.63 13.03
N THR A 34 -0.90 -11.71 12.59
CA THR A 34 -1.51 -12.71 13.48
C THR A 34 -1.59 -14.08 12.80
N ASP A 35 -1.49 -15.15 13.59
CA ASP A 35 -1.68 -16.52 13.11
C ASP A 35 -3.17 -16.89 12.93
N THR A 36 -4.08 -16.07 13.47
CA THR A 36 -5.52 -16.35 13.44
C THR A 36 -6.25 -15.81 12.22
N ILE A 37 -5.72 -14.78 11.56
CA ILE A 37 -6.30 -14.17 10.36
C ILE A 37 -5.48 -14.59 9.16
N VAL A 38 -6.08 -15.43 8.33
CA VAL A 38 -5.41 -16.02 7.16
C VAL A 38 -5.38 -15.04 5.97
N PHE A 39 -6.31 -14.09 5.91
CA PHE A 39 -6.46 -13.16 4.79
C PHE A 39 -7.18 -11.88 5.23
N GLY A 40 -6.75 -10.75 4.68
CA GLY A 40 -7.44 -9.48 4.76
C GLY A 40 -6.99 -8.58 3.62
N GLY A 41 -7.91 -7.81 3.06
CA GLY A 41 -7.64 -6.95 1.92
C GLY A 41 -8.60 -5.78 1.87
N PHE A 42 -8.20 -4.75 1.14
CA PHE A 42 -8.98 -3.54 0.91
C PHE A 42 -8.73 -3.07 -0.52
N GLY A 43 -9.66 -2.26 -1.06
CA GLY A 43 -9.51 -1.67 -2.39
C GLY A 43 -8.43 -0.58 -2.43
N PRO A 44 -7.98 -0.15 -3.63
CA PRO A 44 -7.10 1.02 -3.74
C PRO A 44 -7.73 2.28 -3.13
N VAL A 45 -6.93 3.14 -2.52
CA VAL A 45 -7.39 4.43 -1.95
C VAL A 45 -7.39 5.57 -2.98
N VAL A 46 -6.84 5.32 -4.18
CA VAL A 46 -6.86 6.21 -5.33
C VAL A 46 -7.15 5.41 -6.61
N PRO A 47 -7.75 6.02 -7.66
CA PRO A 47 -8.16 5.29 -8.86
C PRO A 47 -7.04 4.55 -9.59
N ASP A 48 -5.81 5.04 -9.55
CA ASP A 48 -4.64 4.45 -10.21
C ASP A 48 -3.68 3.73 -9.25
N GLY A 49 -4.17 3.37 -8.07
CA GLY A 49 -3.38 2.72 -7.03
C GLY A 49 -3.60 1.21 -6.90
N PHE A 50 -2.91 0.66 -5.90
CA PHE A 50 -3.07 -0.69 -5.37
C PHE A 50 -3.48 -0.63 -3.89
N GLY A 51 -4.38 -1.54 -3.49
CA GLY A 51 -4.61 -1.86 -2.08
C GLY A 51 -3.90 -3.17 -1.74
N ILE A 52 -3.05 -3.16 -0.72
CA ILE A 52 -2.16 -4.29 -0.41
C ILE A 52 -2.30 -4.66 1.07
N GLY A 53 -3.05 -5.72 1.35
CA GLY A 53 -3.07 -6.35 2.66
C GLY A 53 -2.02 -7.45 2.73
N TYR A 54 -1.18 -7.52 3.76
CA TYR A 54 -0.17 -8.59 3.87
C TYR A 54 0.00 -9.15 5.28
N ASN A 55 0.46 -10.39 5.36
CA ASN A 55 0.80 -11.08 6.60
C ASN A 55 2.20 -11.70 6.46
N VAL A 56 2.99 -11.56 7.52
CA VAL A 56 4.28 -12.22 7.65
C VAL A 56 4.22 -13.07 8.92
N ALA A 57 4.30 -14.39 8.75
CA ALA A 57 4.35 -15.38 9.81
C ALA A 57 5.72 -16.09 9.79
N GLY A 58 6.05 -16.81 10.86
CA GLY A 58 7.39 -17.40 11.02
C GLY A 58 7.86 -18.31 9.87
N SER A 59 6.93 -18.97 9.17
CA SER A 59 7.24 -19.90 8.07
C SER A 59 6.72 -19.45 6.69
N LYS A 60 5.97 -18.35 6.59
CA LYS A 60 5.32 -17.93 5.35
C LYS A 60 5.01 -16.44 5.32
N MET A 61 4.91 -15.90 4.11
CA MET A 61 4.39 -14.57 3.85
C MET A 61 3.27 -14.67 2.81
N GLY A 62 2.26 -13.80 2.92
CA GLY A 62 1.18 -13.71 1.95
C GLY A 62 0.73 -12.27 1.75
N ALA A 63 0.28 -11.94 0.54
CA ALA A 63 -0.25 -10.63 0.19
C ALA A 63 -1.53 -10.74 -0.63
N VAL A 64 -2.44 -9.81 -0.39
CA VAL A 64 -3.70 -9.60 -1.08
C VAL A 64 -3.59 -8.28 -1.80
N ILE A 65 -3.62 -8.32 -3.12
CA ILE A 65 -3.40 -7.15 -3.96
C ILE A 65 -4.66 -6.87 -4.75
N SER A 66 -5.19 -5.67 -4.61
CA SER A 66 -6.36 -5.18 -5.35
C SER A 66 -5.97 -4.01 -6.26
N SER A 67 -6.65 -3.91 -7.40
CA SER A 67 -6.56 -2.76 -8.30
C SER A 67 -7.88 -2.55 -9.04
N TYR A 68 -8.08 -1.34 -9.58
CA TYR A 68 -9.10 -1.12 -10.60
C TYR A 68 -8.60 -1.65 -11.96
N ARG A 69 -9.33 -2.61 -12.55
CA ARG A 69 -8.92 -3.34 -13.77
C ARG A 69 -8.54 -2.44 -14.96
N SER A 70 -9.16 -1.27 -15.09
CA SER A 70 -8.87 -0.31 -16.16
C SER A 70 -7.63 0.55 -15.92
N LYS A 71 -6.99 0.44 -14.76
CA LYS A 71 -5.91 1.35 -14.32
C LYS A 71 -4.60 0.64 -14.00
N ARG A 72 -4.66 -0.55 -13.41
CA ARG A 72 -3.49 -1.34 -13.00
C ARG A 72 -3.78 -2.84 -13.03
N ASP A 73 -2.73 -3.63 -13.23
CA ASP A 73 -2.78 -5.09 -13.21
C ASP A 73 -2.25 -5.64 -11.87
N ALA A 74 -3.16 -6.05 -10.99
CA ALA A 74 -2.83 -6.63 -9.69
C ALA A 74 -2.08 -7.97 -9.81
N ALA A 75 -2.38 -8.79 -10.83
CA ALA A 75 -1.75 -10.09 -11.01
C ALA A 75 -0.28 -9.93 -11.43
N LYS A 76 -0.02 -9.02 -12.38
CA LYS A 76 1.34 -8.67 -12.77
C LYS A 76 2.15 -8.12 -11.59
N PHE A 77 1.55 -7.27 -10.77
CA PHE A 77 2.23 -6.72 -9.59
C PHE A 77 2.48 -7.78 -8.51
N ALA A 78 1.56 -8.72 -8.33
CA ALA A 78 1.75 -9.86 -7.42
C ALA A 78 2.95 -10.73 -7.81
N ASN A 79 3.07 -11.06 -9.10
CA ASN A 79 4.21 -11.82 -9.61
C ASN A 79 5.54 -11.08 -9.39
N ALA A 80 5.56 -9.78 -9.67
CA ALA A 80 6.76 -8.97 -9.44
C ALA A 80 7.17 -8.91 -7.95
N ILE A 81 6.20 -8.86 -7.03
CA ILE A 81 6.49 -8.96 -5.59
C ILE A 81 7.09 -10.32 -5.24
N ALA A 82 6.51 -11.42 -5.75
CA ALA A 82 7.03 -12.76 -5.49
C ALA A 82 8.48 -12.92 -5.99
N GLU A 83 8.76 -12.52 -7.23
CA GLU A 83 10.12 -12.56 -7.82
C GLU A 83 11.11 -11.70 -7.03
N SER A 84 10.68 -10.53 -6.56
CA SER A 84 11.52 -9.64 -5.75
C SER A 84 11.85 -10.26 -4.39
N LEU A 85 10.88 -10.91 -3.75
CA LEU A 85 11.08 -11.61 -2.48
C LEU A 85 11.99 -12.82 -2.64
N ASP A 86 11.85 -13.59 -3.72
CA ASP A 86 12.75 -14.72 -4.03
C ASP A 86 14.18 -14.24 -4.26
N THR A 87 14.36 -13.11 -4.95
CA THR A 87 15.67 -12.48 -5.17
C THR A 87 16.30 -12.06 -3.84
N ILE A 88 15.55 -11.37 -2.98
CA ILE A 88 16.02 -10.99 -1.63
C ILE A 88 16.40 -12.24 -0.83
N HIS A 89 15.56 -13.28 -0.87
CA HIS A 89 15.81 -14.52 -0.14
C HIS A 89 17.08 -15.23 -0.60
N HIS A 90 17.33 -15.27 -1.91
CA HIS A 90 18.55 -15.83 -2.49
C HIS A 90 19.79 -15.11 -1.96
N HIS A 91 19.79 -13.77 -1.94
CA HIS A 91 20.92 -12.98 -1.45
C HIS A 91 21.13 -13.07 0.07
N LEU A 92 20.09 -13.35 0.86
CA LEU A 92 20.21 -13.52 2.31
C LEU A 92 20.72 -14.91 2.73
N LYS A 93 20.69 -15.89 1.83
CA LYS A 93 21.14 -17.27 2.10
C LYS A 93 22.54 -17.58 1.56
N ASN A 94 23.10 -16.70 0.73
CA ASN A 94 24.49 -16.74 0.29
C ASN A 94 25.37 -15.97 1.28
#